data_AF-A0A6N7LHC3-F1
#
_entry.id   AF-A0A6N7LHC3-F1
#
_cell.length_a   1.000
_cell.length_b   1.000
_cell.length_c   1.000
_cell.angle_alpha   90.00
_cell.angle_beta   90.00
_cell.angle_gamma   90.00
#
_symmetry.space_group_name_H-M   'P 1'
#
loop_
_entity.id
_entity.type
_entity.pdbx_description
1 polymer ?
#
loop_
_entity_poly.entity_id
_entity_poly.type
_entity_poly.pdbx_seq_one_letter_code
_entity_poly.pdbx_strand_id
1 'polypeptide(L)' 'MNIKSLLLGSAAALAAVSGAQAADAIVAAEPEPMEYVRVCDAFGTGYFYIPGTETCLKIGGFIRVQGSFGRD' A
#
# COMPACT_ATOMS: atom_id res chain seq x y z
N MET A 1 -47.72 33.03 26.05
CA MET A 1 -47.88 32.21 24.83
C MET A 1 -46.55 32.19 24.07
N ASN A 2 -45.56 31.40 24.49
CA ASN A 2 -44.22 31.37 23.84
C ASN A 2 -43.56 29.98 23.81
N ILE A 3 -44.14 28.96 24.45
CA ILE A 3 -43.59 27.58 24.46
C ILE A 3 -43.88 26.83 23.15
N LYS A 4 -45.03 27.12 22.50
CA LYS A 4 -45.42 26.46 21.25
C LYS A 4 -44.48 26.81 20.09
N SER A 5 -44.02 28.07 19.97
CA SER A 5 -43.11 28.44 18.88
C SER A 5 -41.70 27.90 19.08
N LEU A 6 -41.25 27.72 20.32
CA LEU A 6 -39.95 27.13 20.65
C LEU A 6 -39.91 25.65 20.28
N LEU A 7 -40.99 24.91 20.54
CA LEU A 7 -41.10 23.49 20.16
C LEU A 7 -41.17 23.29 18.65
N LEU A 8 -41.91 24.13 17.92
CA LEU A 8 -41.93 24.07 16.45
C LEU A 8 -40.58 24.48 15.83
N GLY A 9 -39.87 25.45 16.43
CA GLY A 9 -38.54 25.86 15.99
C GLY A 9 -37.48 24.75 16.15
N SER A 10 -37.49 24.03 17.28
CA SER A 10 -36.53 22.93 17.53
C SER A 10 -36.74 21.72 16.61
N ALA A 11 -37.98 21.39 16.23
CA ALA A 11 -38.25 20.29 15.31
C ALA A 11 -37.72 20.56 13.89
N ALA A 12 -37.79 21.82 13.43
CA ALA A 12 -37.28 22.22 12.12
C ALA A 12 -35.73 22.17 12.05
N ALA A 13 -35.04 22.50 13.16
CA ALA A 13 -33.58 22.43 13.24
C ALA A 13 -33.06 20.98 13.14
N LEU A 14 -33.78 20.02 13.72
CA LEU A 14 -33.43 18.59 13.65
C LEU A 14 -33.64 18.01 12.25
N ALA A 15 -34.63 18.51 11.51
CA ALA A 15 -34.90 18.08 10.13
C ALA A 15 -33.93 18.67 9.10
N ALA A 16 -33.25 19.77 9.40
CA ALA A 16 -32.23 20.37 8.53
C ALA A 16 -30.83 19.71 8.69
N VAL A 17 -30.61 18.96 9.77
CA VAL A 17 -29.35 18.26 10.11
C VAL A 17 -29.40 16.77 9.74
N SER A 18 -30.41 16.31 9.01
CA SER A 18 -30.45 14.93 8.46
C SER A 18 -29.68 14.77 7.14
N GLY A 19 -28.93 15.80 6.72
CA GLY A 19 -27.98 15.71 5.61
C GLY A 19 -26.68 15.03 6.04
N ALA A 20 -26.73 13.74 6.38
CA ALA A 20 -25.54 12.90 6.41
C ALA A 20 -25.00 12.77 4.98
N GLN A 21 -24.24 13.78 4.54
CA GLN A 21 -23.32 13.68 3.41
C GLN A 21 -22.15 12.81 3.90
N ALA A 22 -22.37 11.49 3.93
CA ALA A 22 -21.27 10.55 3.96
C ALA A 22 -20.59 10.65 2.60
N ALA A 23 -19.65 11.59 2.50
CA ALA A 23 -18.65 11.58 1.45
C ALA A 23 -17.81 10.32 1.69
N ASP A 24 -18.04 9.27 0.91
CA ASP A 24 -16.99 8.31 0.61
C ASP A 24 -15.88 9.10 -0.09
N ALA A 25 -15.03 9.72 0.72
CA ALA A 25 -13.74 10.20 0.30
C ALA A 25 -13.01 8.96 -0.17
N ILE A 26 -13.04 8.72 -1.48
CA ILE A 26 -12.07 7.86 -2.16
C ILE A 26 -10.73 8.55 -1.95
N VAL A 27 -10.14 8.32 -0.78
CA VAL A 27 -8.71 8.52 -0.56
C VAL A 27 -8.10 7.44 -1.44
N ALA A 28 -7.81 7.82 -2.68
CA ALA A 28 -6.85 7.09 -3.49
C ALA A 28 -5.58 7.09 -2.65
N ALA A 29 -5.33 5.98 -1.96
CA ALA A 29 -4.05 5.74 -1.32
C ALA A 29 -3.04 5.83 -2.47
N GLU A 30 -2.31 6.96 -2.53
CA GLU A 30 -1.18 7.11 -3.41
C GLU A 30 -0.30 5.87 -3.17
N PRO A 31 0.01 5.10 -4.22
CA PRO A 31 0.76 3.87 -4.05
C PRO A 31 2.10 4.24 -3.45
N GLU A 32 2.24 3.98 -2.15
CA GLU A 32 3.50 4.14 -1.42
C GLU A 32 4.58 3.44 -2.24
N PRO A 33 5.73 4.09 -2.50
CA PRO A 33 6.81 3.50 -3.25
C PRO A 33 7.32 2.29 -2.47
N MET A 34 6.83 1.12 -2.84
CA MET A 34 7.21 -0.14 -2.26
C MET A 34 8.70 -0.35 -2.58
N GLU A 35 9.58 -0.13 -1.61
CA GLU A 35 10.98 -0.47 -1.74
C GLU A 35 11.13 -2.00 -1.71
N TYR A 36 10.97 -2.61 -2.89
CA TYR A 36 10.98 -4.06 -3.06
C TYR A 36 12.34 -4.70 -2.78
N VAL A 37 13.42 -3.92 -2.71
CA VAL A 37 14.78 -4.45 -2.58
C VAL A 37 15.45 -3.82 -1.38
N ARG A 38 15.38 -4.54 -0.25
CA ARG A 38 16.08 -4.20 0.98
C ARG A 38 17.39 -4.98 1.05
N VAL A 39 18.47 -4.34 1.50
CA VAL A 39 19.76 -5.00 1.74
C VAL A 39 19.63 -5.91 2.96
N CYS A 40 20.16 -7.13 2.87
CA CYS A 40 20.22 -8.04 4.03
C CYS A 40 21.53 -7.88 4.81
N ASP A 41 21.42 -7.28 6.00
CA ASP A 41 22.58 -6.98 6.86
C ASP A 41 23.20 -8.24 7.49
N ALA A 42 22.46 -9.35 7.59
CA ALA A 42 22.94 -10.58 8.23
C ALA A 42 24.09 -11.26 7.49
N PHE A 43 24.11 -11.18 6.15
CA PHE A 43 25.13 -11.81 5.30
C PHE A 43 26.03 -10.79 4.57
N GLY A 44 25.71 -9.50 4.69
CA GLY A 44 26.47 -8.41 4.10
C GLY A 44 26.19 -8.17 2.61
N THR A 45 27.15 -7.54 1.93
CA THR A 45 26.97 -7.01 0.58
C THR A 45 26.56 -8.08 -0.44
N GLY A 46 25.56 -7.76 -1.27
CA GLY A 46 25.08 -8.64 -2.33
C GLY A 46 24.00 -9.64 -1.91
N TYR A 47 23.53 -9.58 -0.66
CA TYR A 47 22.32 -10.27 -0.20
C TYR A 47 21.15 -9.30 -0.10
N PHE A 48 19.97 -9.76 -0.49
CA PHE A 48 18.72 -9.00 -0.51
C PHE A 48 17.62 -9.77 0.22
N TYR A 49 16.71 -9.06 0.88
CA TYR A 49 15.52 -9.70 1.44
C TYR A 49 14.50 -10.01 0.37
N ILE A 50 13.87 -11.18 0.46
CA ILE A 50 12.68 -11.50 -0.35
C ILE A 50 11.51 -10.64 0.16
N PRO A 51 10.77 -9.94 -0.73
CA PRO A 51 9.61 -9.15 -0.32
C PRO A 51 8.62 -9.98 0.49
N GLY A 52 8.21 -9.46 1.65
CA GLY A 52 7.27 -10.14 2.55
C GLY A 52 7.90 -11.18 3.49
N THR A 53 9.22 -11.38 3.47
CA THR A 53 9.91 -12.26 4.44
C THR A 53 11.22 -11.65 4.96
N GLU A 54 11.81 -12.31 5.97
CA GLU A 54 13.17 -12.05 6.45
C GLU A 54 14.20 -13.02 5.83
N THR A 55 13.83 -13.71 4.75
CA THR A 55 14.72 -14.63 4.06
C THR A 55 15.69 -13.87 3.18
N CYS A 56 17.00 -14.11 3.35
CA CYS A 56 18.04 -13.50 2.54
C CYS A 56 18.35 -14.34 1.29
N LEU A 57 18.43 -13.67 0.14
CA LEU A 57 18.69 -14.24 -1.17
C LEU A 57 19.88 -13.53 -1.83
N LYS A 58 20.74 -14.29 -2.52
CA LYS A 58 21.84 -13.76 -3.33
C LYS A 58 21.69 -14.26 -4.76
N ILE A 59 21.65 -13.32 -5.71
CA ILE A 59 21.57 -13.65 -7.13
C ILE A 59 22.99 -13.83 -7.64
N GLY A 60 23.29 -15.02 -8.16
CA GLY A 60 24.60 -15.35 -8.72
C GLY A 60 24.54 -16.63 -9.58
N GLY A 61 25.49 -16.75 -10.49
CA GLY A 61 25.59 -17.89 -11.39
C GLY A 61 26.85 -17.80 -12.23
N PHE A 62 27.08 -18.81 -13.08
CA PHE A 62 28.17 -18.81 -14.04
C PHE A 62 27.64 -19.19 -15.42
N ILE A 63 28.29 -18.68 -16.47
CA ILE A 63 27.96 -19.01 -17.85
C ILE A 63 28.87 -20.15 -18.28
N ARG A 64 28.29 -21.24 -18.79
CA ARG A 64 29.04 -22.37 -19.36
C ARG A 64 28.82 -22.41 -20.87
N VAL A 65 29.90 -22.32 -21.63
CA VAL A 65 29.89 -22.49 -23.08
C VAL A 65 30.57 -23.82 -23.41
N GLN A 66 29.93 -24.63 -24.27
CA GLN A 66 30.47 -25.89 -24.77
C GLN A 66 30.49 -25.83 -26.30
N GLY A 67 31.66 -26.07 -26.90
CA GLY A 67 31.82 -26.16 -28.34
C GLY A 67 32.61 -27.41 -28.71
N SER A 68 32.15 -28.13 -29.73
CA SER A 68 32.86 -29.25 -30.35
C SER A 68 33.33 -28.83 -31.74
N PHE A 69 34.63 -28.89 -31.99
CA PHE A 69 35.19 -28.65 -33.32
C PHE A 69 35.49 -30.01 -33.98
N GLY A 70 34.88 -30.26 -35.13
CA GLY A 70 35.21 -31.40 -35.98
C GLY A 70 36.61 -31.24 -36.57
N ARG A 71 37.34 -32.34 -36.72
CA ARG A 71 38.56 -32.39 -37.52
C ARG A 71 38.14 -32.75 -38.93
N ASP A 72 38.32 -31.82 -39.87
CA ASP A 72 38.41 -32.16 -41.29
C ASP A 72 39.62 -33.08 -41.52
#